data_AF-A0A2K0UNA8-F1
#
_entry.id   AF-A0A2K0UNA8-F1
#
_cell.length_a   1.000
_cell.length_b   1.000
_cell.length_c   1.000
_cell.angle_alpha   90.00
_cell.angle_beta   90.00
_cell.angle_gamma   90.00
#
_symmetry.space_group_name_H-M   'P 1'
#
loop_
_entity.id
_entity.type
_entity.pdbx_description
1 polymer ?
#
loop_
_entity_poly.entity_id
_entity_poly.type
_entity_poly.pdbx_seq_one_letter_code
_entity_poly.pdbx_strand_id
1 'polypeptide(L)'
;MALPLPPGLVPSEAAFLCEMELVTVVPRQRLESIELLSGSTPKLRPPHRADLPLWLAILLKKQRRANIVPPAWLHPESLREIVTYETAIDVKDWAPPPPPPVRADGRGNSRRLNSTDADIILSPPFLPSCTTAAPAGALPYHWFEFAEMLLAHASDDVPSASEVRSLLRDLQEARSAKMRSKITQPESHGEGVTSLRGVGAMELAESRGFVVGVAEGIRKIGASAETMRREEEEEHGQDMDDDSDDDMGL
;
A
#
# COMPACT_ATOMS: atom_id res chain seq x y z
N MET A 1 23.92 17.65 -16.31
CA MET A 1 24.01 16.35 -15.61
C MET A 1 22.78 16.24 -14.73
N ALA A 2 21.93 15.24 -14.94
CA ALA A 2 20.80 15.01 -14.03
C ALA A 2 21.36 14.52 -12.69
N LEU A 3 20.89 15.10 -11.58
CA LEU A 3 21.25 14.65 -10.24
C LEU A 3 20.84 13.17 -10.10
N PRO A 4 21.71 12.27 -9.60
CA PRO A 4 21.34 10.89 -9.35
C PRO A 4 20.39 10.85 -8.15
N LEU A 5 19.09 10.86 -8.41
CA LEU A 5 18.07 10.68 -7.39
C LEU A 5 18.01 9.20 -6.99
N PRO A 6 17.77 8.89 -5.71
CA PRO A 6 17.60 7.50 -5.27
C PRO A 6 16.39 6.87 -6.00
N PRO A 7 16.47 5.59 -6.39
CA PRO A 7 15.41 4.94 -7.15
C PRO A 7 14.19 4.63 -6.26
N GLY A 8 13.08 5.33 -6.46
CA GLY A 8 11.82 5.09 -5.77
C GLY A 8 11.27 6.33 -5.07
N LEU A 9 10.12 6.17 -4.42
CA LEU A 9 9.54 7.21 -3.60
C LEU A 9 10.26 7.30 -2.26
N VAL A 10 10.58 8.52 -1.83
CA VAL A 10 11.11 8.81 -0.49
C VAL A 10 9.93 8.85 0.51
N PRO A 11 10.12 8.52 1.81
CA PRO A 11 9.08 8.65 2.83
C PRO A 11 8.29 9.97 2.81
N SER A 12 8.97 11.10 2.56
CA SER A 12 8.33 12.42 2.44
C SER A 12 7.44 12.53 1.21
N GLU A 13 7.79 11.90 0.10
CA GLU A 13 6.99 11.87 -1.12
C GLU A 13 5.77 10.96 -0.95
N ALA A 14 5.92 9.83 -0.25
CA ALA A 14 4.80 8.97 0.12
C ALA A 14 3.78 9.70 1.01
N ALA A 15 4.26 10.46 2.00
CA ALA A 15 3.42 11.33 2.82
C ALA A 15 2.74 12.43 2.00
N PHE A 16 3.47 13.06 1.06
CA PHE A 16 2.89 14.05 0.15
C PHE A 16 1.78 13.46 -0.74
N LEU A 17 1.96 12.24 -1.26
CA LEU A 17 0.92 11.55 -2.03
C LEU A 17 -0.29 11.19 -1.16
N CYS A 18 -0.07 10.82 0.10
CA CYS A 18 -1.14 10.56 1.08
C CYS A 18 -2.04 11.80 1.29
N GLU A 19 -1.54 13.02 1.08
CA GLU A 19 -2.36 14.23 1.22
C GLU A 19 -3.58 14.27 0.29
N MET A 20 -3.54 13.50 -0.80
CA MET A 20 -4.64 13.38 -1.75
C MET A 20 -5.69 12.33 -1.34
N GLU A 21 -5.45 11.57 -0.26
CA GLU A 21 -6.42 10.61 0.27
C GLU A 21 -7.72 11.29 0.69
N LEU A 22 -8.84 10.64 0.38
CA LEU A 22 -10.15 11.16 0.74
C LEU A 22 -10.45 10.84 2.19
N VAL A 23 -10.84 11.87 2.95
CA VAL A 23 -11.28 11.77 4.33
C VAL A 23 -12.64 12.44 4.53
N THR A 24 -13.46 11.84 5.37
CA THR A 24 -14.77 12.41 5.70
C THR A 24 -14.62 13.50 6.75
N VAL A 25 -15.18 14.67 6.48
CA VAL A 25 -15.23 15.80 7.42
C VAL A 25 -16.65 16.21 7.76
N VAL A 26 -16.84 16.81 8.94
CA VAL A 26 -18.05 17.51 9.34
C VAL A 26 -17.74 19.01 9.43
N PRO A 27 -18.26 19.84 8.51
CA PRO A 27 -18.04 21.27 8.54
C PRO A 27 -18.78 21.92 9.70
N ARG A 28 -18.18 22.96 10.29
CA ARG A 28 -18.74 23.78 11.38
C ARG A 28 -19.39 25.07 10.88
N GLN A 29 -19.09 25.45 9.64
CA GLN A 29 -19.67 26.62 8.97
C GLN A 29 -19.98 26.32 7.51
N ARG A 30 -20.90 27.08 6.91
CA ARG A 30 -21.22 26.96 5.49
C ARG A 30 -20.08 27.50 4.64
N LEU A 31 -19.53 26.68 3.76
CA LEU A 31 -18.49 27.07 2.80
C LEU A 31 -19.01 26.89 1.39
N GLU A 32 -18.85 27.92 0.57
CA GLU A 32 -19.12 27.82 -0.85
C GLU A 32 -18.01 27.02 -1.55
N SER A 33 -18.34 26.51 -2.73
CA SER A 33 -17.43 25.74 -3.56
C SER A 33 -16.27 26.61 -4.03
N ILE A 34 -15.08 26.01 -4.11
CA ILE A 34 -13.87 26.64 -4.63
C ILE A 34 -13.50 25.93 -5.92
N GLU A 35 -13.34 26.68 -7.00
CA GLU A 35 -12.86 26.15 -8.29
C GLU A 35 -11.34 25.94 -8.20
N LEU A 36 -10.90 24.68 -8.27
CA LEU A 36 -9.49 24.30 -8.34
C LEU A 36 -9.16 23.77 -9.74
N LEU A 37 -7.86 23.62 -10.03
CA LEU A 37 -7.38 23.07 -11.31
C LEU A 37 -7.95 21.67 -11.60
N SER A 38 -8.14 20.85 -10.57
CA SER A 38 -8.69 19.49 -10.67
C SER A 38 -10.22 19.42 -10.57
N GLY A 39 -10.90 20.58 -10.53
CA GLY A 39 -12.35 20.67 -10.38
C GLY A 39 -12.79 21.42 -9.13
N SER A 40 -14.11 21.58 -8.98
CA SER A 40 -14.68 22.36 -7.89
C SER A 40 -14.85 21.52 -6.62
N THR A 41 -14.49 22.08 -5.46
CA THR A 41 -14.70 21.40 -4.17
C THR A 41 -16.19 21.29 -3.82
N PRO A 42 -16.64 20.26 -3.08
CA PRO A 42 -18.05 20.15 -2.71
C PRO A 42 -18.45 21.32 -1.80
N LYS A 43 -19.67 21.83 -1.99
CA LYS A 43 -20.24 22.86 -1.09
C LYS A 43 -20.45 22.27 0.29
N LEU A 44 -19.88 22.88 1.32
CA LEU A 44 -19.94 22.37 2.68
C LEU A 44 -21.09 23.04 3.45
N ARG A 45 -22.00 22.24 4.00
CA ARG A 45 -23.13 22.71 4.78
C ARG A 45 -23.19 21.95 6.11
N PRO A 46 -22.98 22.60 7.26
CA PRO A 46 -23.15 21.95 8.56
C PRO A 46 -24.58 21.42 8.74
N PRO A 47 -24.77 20.26 9.40
CA PRO A 47 -23.78 19.30 9.88
C PRO A 47 -23.51 18.14 8.87
N HIS A 48 -23.79 18.34 7.58
CA HIS A 48 -23.67 17.28 6.59
C HIS A 48 -22.20 16.91 6.34
N ARG A 49 -21.93 15.60 6.38
CA ARG A 49 -20.63 15.02 6.05
C ARG A 49 -20.30 15.26 4.58
N ALA A 50 -19.03 15.49 4.30
CA ALA A 50 -18.49 15.56 2.94
C ALA A 50 -17.09 14.93 2.93
N ASP A 51 -16.76 14.27 1.81
CA ASP A 51 -15.43 13.73 1.60
C ASP A 51 -14.56 14.76 0.89
N LEU A 52 -13.38 15.04 1.45
CA LEU A 52 -12.41 16.00 0.94
C LEU A 52 -11.03 15.35 0.90
N PRO A 53 -10.12 15.83 0.03
CA PRO A 53 -8.70 15.50 0.13
C PRO A 53 -8.15 15.88 1.52
N LEU A 54 -7.25 15.04 2.04
CA LEU A 54 -6.66 15.18 3.37
C LEU A 54 -5.99 16.54 3.58
N TRP A 55 -5.26 17.09 2.59
CA TRP A 55 -4.65 18.43 2.70
C TRP A 55 -5.69 19.51 3.02
N LEU A 56 -6.86 19.45 2.37
CA LEU A 56 -7.92 20.44 2.54
C LEU A 56 -8.62 20.24 3.89
N ALA A 57 -8.85 18.99 4.28
CA ALA A 57 -9.41 18.64 5.58
C ALA A 57 -8.52 19.16 6.72
N ILE A 58 -7.21 18.94 6.65
CA ILE A 58 -6.22 19.44 7.63
C ILE A 58 -6.21 20.97 7.66
N LEU A 59 -6.26 21.62 6.50
CA LEU A 59 -6.31 23.09 6.42
C LEU A 59 -7.57 23.63 7.11
N LEU A 60 -8.74 23.04 6.86
CA LEU A 60 -9.99 23.43 7.50
C LEU A 60 -9.99 23.13 9.01
N LYS A 61 -9.38 22.03 9.44
CA LYS A 61 -9.20 21.68 10.85
C LYS A 61 -8.31 22.69 11.58
N LYS A 62 -7.16 23.06 11.01
CA LYS A 62 -6.26 24.10 11.56
C LYS A 62 -6.98 25.45 11.71
N GLN A 63 -7.90 25.77 10.82
CA GLN A 63 -8.74 26.97 10.88
C GLN A 63 -9.98 26.83 11.79
N ARG A 64 -10.18 25.67 12.44
CA ARG A 64 -11.35 25.34 13.28
C ARG A 64 -12.70 25.40 12.53
N ARG A 65 -12.68 25.18 11.20
CA ARG A 65 -13.85 25.25 10.32
C ARG A 65 -14.50 23.90 10.04
N ALA A 66 -13.80 22.81 10.33
CA ALA A 66 -14.31 21.44 10.21
C ALA A 66 -13.68 20.54 11.27
N ASN A 67 -14.39 19.48 11.64
CA ASN A 67 -13.83 18.35 12.38
C ASN A 67 -13.66 17.18 11.41
N ILE A 68 -12.59 16.41 11.56
CA ILE A 68 -12.33 15.24 10.76
C ILE A 68 -12.99 14.04 11.44
N VAL A 69 -13.63 13.15 10.68
CA VAL A 69 -14.16 11.90 11.24
C VAL A 69 -13.14 10.80 10.96
N PRO A 70 -12.53 10.18 12.00
CA PRO A 70 -11.55 9.13 11.77
C PRO A 70 -12.20 7.90 11.11
N PRO A 71 -11.49 7.21 10.20
CA PRO A 71 -11.98 5.97 9.61
C PRO A 71 -12.03 4.85 10.64
N ALA A 72 -12.88 3.85 10.41
CA ALA A 72 -13.16 2.79 11.39
C ALA A 72 -11.93 1.91 11.72
N TRP A 73 -11.00 1.74 10.78
CA TRP A 73 -9.76 0.98 11.00
C TRP A 73 -8.79 1.68 11.96
N LEU A 74 -8.89 3.00 12.12
CA LEU A 74 -8.03 3.79 13.03
C LEU A 74 -8.56 3.81 14.47
N HIS A 75 -9.68 3.13 14.74
CA HIS A 75 -10.19 2.98 16.09
C HIS A 75 -9.27 2.06 16.92
N PRO A 76 -9.03 2.34 18.23
CA PRO A 76 -8.13 1.54 19.05
C PRO A 76 -8.49 0.05 19.07
N GLU A 77 -9.78 -0.30 19.13
CA GLU A 77 -10.22 -1.70 19.07
C GLU A 77 -9.82 -2.38 17.76
N SER A 78 -10.11 -1.73 16.62
CA SER A 78 -9.75 -2.23 15.29
C SER A 78 -8.24 -2.41 15.15
N LEU A 79 -7.44 -1.47 15.66
CA LEU A 79 -5.98 -1.58 15.62
C LEU A 79 -5.46 -2.72 16.50
N ARG A 80 -6.06 -2.97 17.68
CA ARG A 80 -5.70 -4.14 18.50
C ARG A 80 -6.00 -5.45 17.76
N GLU A 81 -7.16 -5.55 17.12
CA GLU A 81 -7.51 -6.70 16.28
C GLU A 81 -6.49 -6.89 15.14
N ILE A 82 -6.11 -5.81 14.45
CA ILE A 82 -5.12 -5.88 13.36
C ILE A 82 -3.74 -6.27 13.88
N VAL A 83 -3.29 -5.74 15.02
CA VAL A 83 -2.01 -6.12 15.64
C VAL A 83 -2.01 -7.60 16.04
N THR A 84 -3.10 -8.10 16.64
CA THR A 84 -3.23 -9.53 16.97
C THR A 84 -3.25 -10.40 15.72
N TYR A 85 -3.90 -9.95 14.64
CA TYR A 85 -3.87 -10.65 13.36
C TYR A 85 -2.43 -10.76 12.83
N GLU A 86 -1.69 -9.66 12.84
CA GLU A 86 -0.34 -9.55 12.28
C GLU A 86 0.70 -10.35 13.07
N THR A 87 0.49 -10.53 14.38
CA THR A 87 1.45 -11.15 15.31
C THR A 87 1.11 -12.60 15.69
N ALA A 88 -0.17 -12.96 15.78
CA ALA A 88 -0.61 -14.25 16.30
C ALA A 88 -1.37 -15.12 15.28
N ILE A 89 -2.10 -14.52 14.33
CA ILE A 89 -2.94 -15.28 13.39
C ILE A 89 -2.18 -15.56 12.10
N ASP A 90 -1.70 -14.52 11.44
CA ASP A 90 -0.98 -14.60 10.17
C ASP A 90 0.40 -13.99 10.31
N VAL A 91 1.37 -14.85 10.62
CA VAL A 91 2.76 -14.43 10.89
C VAL A 91 3.56 -14.28 9.58
N LYS A 92 3.07 -14.82 8.47
CA LYS A 92 3.78 -14.84 7.18
C LYS A 92 3.35 -13.72 6.25
N ASP A 93 2.05 -13.50 6.13
CA ASP A 93 1.46 -12.49 5.26
C ASP A 93 0.96 -11.29 6.06
N TRP A 94 0.72 -10.18 5.37
CA TRP A 94 0.22 -8.95 5.98
C TRP A 94 -1.31 -8.95 6.05
N ALA A 95 -1.86 -8.19 7.00
CA ALA A 95 -3.29 -7.90 7.03
C ALA A 95 -3.81 -7.46 5.64
N PRO A 96 -4.97 -7.98 5.20
CA PRO A 96 -5.45 -7.76 3.84
C PRO A 96 -5.79 -6.29 3.60
N PRO A 97 -5.54 -5.77 2.37
CA PRO A 97 -5.97 -4.44 2.00
C PRO A 97 -7.51 -4.36 1.96
N PRO A 98 -8.10 -3.15 2.05
CA PRO A 98 -9.54 -2.99 1.97
C PRO A 98 -10.08 -3.61 0.68
N PRO A 99 -11.26 -4.24 0.72
CA PRO A 99 -11.90 -4.77 -0.48
C PRO A 99 -12.18 -3.61 -1.45
N PRO A 100 -12.15 -3.88 -2.76
CA PRO A 100 -12.51 -2.87 -3.75
C PRO A 100 -13.93 -2.36 -3.48
N PRO A 101 -14.21 -1.07 -3.75
CA PRO A 101 -15.52 -0.50 -3.49
C PRO A 101 -16.61 -1.28 -4.26
N VAL A 102 -17.67 -1.65 -3.55
CA VAL A 102 -18.84 -2.34 -4.09
C VAL A 102 -20.07 -1.46 -3.93
N ARG A 103 -20.97 -1.49 -4.92
CA ARG A 103 -22.25 -0.79 -4.87
C ARG A 103 -23.37 -1.83 -4.76
N ALA A 104 -24.27 -1.63 -3.80
CA ALA A 104 -25.50 -2.42 -3.73
C ALA A 104 -26.41 -2.02 -4.89
N ASP A 105 -26.92 -3.00 -5.64
CA ASP A 105 -28.00 -2.78 -6.59
C ASP A 105 -29.36 -2.73 -5.86
N GLY A 106 -30.37 -2.11 -6.48
CA GLY A 106 -31.73 -2.05 -5.93
C GLY A 106 -32.44 -3.41 -5.83
N ARG A 107 -31.72 -4.51 -6.14
CA ARG A 107 -32.20 -5.89 -6.08
C ARG A 107 -31.50 -6.69 -4.97
N GLY A 108 -30.69 -6.04 -4.14
CA GLY A 108 -30.03 -6.66 -2.98
C GLY A 108 -28.73 -7.41 -3.32
N ASN A 109 -28.19 -7.28 -4.52
CA ASN A 109 -26.87 -7.83 -4.87
C ASN A 109 -25.79 -6.75 -4.72
N SER A 110 -24.58 -7.16 -4.34
CA SER A 110 -23.40 -6.33 -4.46
C SER A 110 -22.80 -6.49 -5.85
N ARG A 111 -22.64 -5.38 -6.58
CA ARG A 111 -21.84 -5.36 -7.81
C ARG A 111 -20.51 -4.69 -7.50
N ARG A 112 -19.42 -5.35 -7.89
CA ARG A 112 -18.13 -4.65 -8.05
C ARG A 112 -18.39 -3.48 -9.00
N LEU A 113 -17.85 -2.32 -8.67
CA LEU A 113 -17.90 -1.17 -9.54
C LEU A 113 -17.12 -1.58 -10.82
N ASN A 114 -17.85 -1.92 -11.89
CA ASN A 114 -17.30 -2.59 -13.07
C ASN A 114 -16.50 -1.61 -13.94
N SER A 115 -15.33 -2.08 -14.40
CA SER A 115 -14.33 -1.48 -15.31
C SER A 115 -14.82 -0.79 -16.59
N THR A 116 -16.11 -0.80 -16.92
CA THR A 116 -16.67 -0.20 -18.15
C THR A 116 -16.99 1.29 -18.02
N ASP A 117 -17.10 1.81 -16.80
CA ASP A 117 -17.11 3.26 -16.56
C ASP A 117 -15.66 3.74 -16.43
N ALA A 118 -15.21 4.56 -17.38
CA ALA A 118 -13.85 5.10 -17.43
C ALA A 118 -13.48 5.99 -16.21
N ASP A 119 -14.48 6.40 -15.41
CA ASP A 119 -14.33 7.32 -14.28
C ASP A 119 -14.09 6.62 -12.92
N ILE A 120 -13.90 5.28 -12.91
CA ILE A 120 -13.76 4.55 -11.64
C ILE A 120 -12.32 4.56 -11.16
N ILE A 121 -12.14 5.19 -10.01
CA ILE A 121 -10.89 5.20 -9.26
C ILE A 121 -10.69 3.86 -8.55
N LEU A 122 -9.62 3.14 -8.91
CA LEU A 122 -9.29 1.81 -8.36
C LEU A 122 -7.99 1.77 -7.56
N SER A 123 -7.28 2.89 -7.44
CA SER A 123 -6.00 2.95 -6.73
C SER A 123 -5.94 4.12 -5.75
N PRO A 124 -5.20 3.96 -4.64
CA PRO A 124 -4.80 5.09 -3.81
C PRO A 124 -4.00 6.12 -4.65
N PRO A 125 -4.02 7.41 -4.28
CA PRO A 125 -4.67 7.97 -3.09
C PRO A 125 -6.17 8.26 -3.29
N PHE A 126 -6.74 7.93 -4.43
CA PHE A 126 -8.10 8.38 -4.77
C PHE A 126 -9.19 7.38 -4.34
N LEU A 127 -8.80 6.18 -3.89
CA LEU A 127 -9.73 5.17 -3.37
C LEU A 127 -10.26 5.63 -1.99
N PRO A 128 -11.55 5.52 -1.68
CA PRO A 128 -12.14 6.02 -0.42
C PRO A 128 -11.80 5.15 0.81
N SER A 129 -10.53 4.77 0.97
CA SER A 129 -9.99 3.88 2.00
C SER A 129 -9.86 4.53 3.38
N CYS A 130 -9.85 5.86 3.42
CA CYS A 130 -9.70 6.66 4.64
C CYS A 130 -10.98 7.45 4.99
N THR A 131 -12.10 7.08 4.38
CA THR A 131 -13.41 7.67 4.64
C THR A 131 -14.15 6.92 5.75
N THR A 132 -15.28 7.46 6.20
CA THR A 132 -16.17 6.77 7.14
C THR A 132 -16.77 5.46 6.62
N ALA A 133 -16.71 5.20 5.32
CA ALA A 133 -17.14 3.93 4.71
C ALA A 133 -16.04 2.85 4.74
N ALA A 134 -14.83 3.19 5.17
CA ALA A 134 -13.73 2.24 5.26
C ALA A 134 -14.02 1.14 6.28
N PRO A 135 -13.74 -0.14 5.95
CA PRO A 135 -13.93 -1.25 6.88
C PRO A 135 -12.96 -1.18 8.05
N ALA A 136 -13.37 -1.68 9.22
CA ALA A 136 -12.55 -1.67 10.44
C ALA A 136 -11.36 -2.63 10.40
N GLY A 137 -11.51 -3.82 9.80
CA GLY A 137 -10.51 -4.88 9.83
C GLY A 137 -9.51 -4.90 8.67
N ALA A 138 -9.34 -3.79 7.92
CA ALA A 138 -8.43 -3.74 6.78
C ALA A 138 -7.59 -2.45 6.79
N LEU A 139 -6.32 -2.58 6.44
CA LEU A 139 -5.38 -1.45 6.39
C LEU A 139 -5.29 -0.86 4.98
N PRO A 140 -5.57 0.45 4.79
CA PRO A 140 -5.32 1.14 3.53
C PRO A 140 -3.85 1.17 3.13
N TYR A 141 -3.58 1.50 1.87
CA TYR A 141 -2.21 1.61 1.36
C TYR A 141 -1.39 2.70 2.08
N HIS A 142 -1.98 3.86 2.36
CA HIS A 142 -1.33 4.97 3.09
C HIS A 142 -1.69 4.98 4.59
N TRP A 143 -1.91 3.82 5.21
CA TRP A 143 -2.41 3.74 6.59
C TRP A 143 -1.52 4.50 7.60
N PHE A 144 -0.20 4.43 7.44
CA PHE A 144 0.75 4.98 8.40
C PHE A 144 0.87 6.50 8.24
N GLU A 145 1.06 6.98 7.01
CA GLU A 145 1.16 8.40 6.69
C GLU A 145 -0.12 9.14 7.08
N PHE A 146 -1.27 8.56 6.73
CA PHE A 146 -2.56 9.10 7.06
C PHE A 146 -2.73 9.24 8.58
N ALA A 147 -2.40 8.18 9.33
CA ALA A 147 -2.55 8.15 10.77
C ALA A 147 -1.63 9.18 11.46
N GLU A 148 -0.36 9.26 11.08
CA GLU A 148 0.59 10.23 11.62
C GLU A 148 0.14 11.67 11.33
N MET A 149 -0.27 11.98 10.11
CA MET A 149 -0.77 13.31 9.74
C MET A 149 -2.03 13.68 10.53
N LEU A 150 -2.96 12.74 10.69
CA LEU A 150 -4.20 12.97 11.44
C LEU A 150 -3.91 13.17 12.93
N LEU A 151 -3.05 12.35 13.53
CA LEU A 151 -2.67 12.48 14.93
C LEU A 151 -1.83 13.74 15.21
N ALA A 152 -1.10 14.26 14.22
CA ALA A 152 -0.35 15.50 14.35
C ALA A 152 -1.25 16.75 14.33
N HIS A 153 -2.39 16.72 13.61
CA HIS A 153 -3.20 17.91 13.36
C HIS A 153 -4.65 17.86 13.87
N ALA A 154 -5.15 16.67 14.16
CA ALA A 154 -6.54 16.40 14.56
C ALA A 154 -6.64 15.30 15.62
N SER A 155 -5.65 15.18 16.52
CA SER A 155 -5.70 14.18 17.59
C SER A 155 -6.88 14.31 18.54
N ASP A 156 -7.51 15.48 18.61
CA ASP A 156 -8.74 15.72 19.36
C ASP A 156 -9.98 15.08 18.72
N ASP A 157 -9.94 14.76 17.41
CA ASP A 157 -11.00 14.04 16.71
C ASP A 157 -10.84 12.51 16.79
N VAL A 158 -9.71 12.01 17.30
CA VAL A 158 -9.39 10.57 17.35
C VAL A 158 -9.66 10.01 18.77
N PRO A 159 -10.45 8.93 18.91
CA PRO A 159 -10.67 8.31 20.21
C PRO A 159 -9.37 7.70 20.75
N SER A 160 -9.05 7.96 22.02
CA SER A 160 -7.85 7.43 22.69
C SER A 160 -6.56 7.62 21.88
N ALA A 161 -6.30 8.84 21.38
CA ALA A 161 -5.18 9.14 20.48
C ALA A 161 -3.77 8.73 21.00
N SER A 162 -3.57 8.65 22.32
CA SER A 162 -2.31 8.15 22.91
C SER A 162 -2.14 6.64 22.70
N GLU A 163 -3.21 5.88 22.89
CA GLU A 163 -3.24 4.44 22.66
C GLU A 163 -3.08 4.12 21.17
N VAL A 164 -3.81 4.84 20.31
CA VAL A 164 -3.68 4.71 18.85
C VAL A 164 -2.23 4.89 18.41
N ARG A 165 -1.51 5.90 18.92
CA ARG A 165 -0.07 6.08 18.65
C ARG A 165 0.79 4.90 19.09
N SER A 166 0.45 4.25 20.21
CA SER A 166 1.18 3.05 20.65
C SER A 166 0.94 1.90 19.70
N LEU A 167 -0.33 1.61 19.39
CA LEU A 167 -0.72 0.50 18.52
C LEU A 167 -0.16 0.65 17.10
N LEU A 168 -0.10 1.87 16.56
CA LEU A 168 0.52 2.12 15.24
C LEU A 168 2.03 1.84 15.24
N ARG A 169 2.74 2.14 16.34
CA ARG A 169 4.16 1.80 16.46
C ARG A 169 4.36 0.29 16.57
N ASP A 170 3.56 -0.38 17.39
CA ASP A 170 3.61 -1.84 17.53
C ASP A 170 3.33 -2.52 16.17
N LEU A 171 2.36 -2.01 15.42
CA LEU A 171 2.02 -2.47 14.08
C LEU A 171 3.17 -2.22 13.08
N GLN A 172 3.77 -1.03 13.06
CA GLN A 172 4.92 -0.72 12.21
C GLN A 172 6.12 -1.63 12.51
N GLU A 173 6.40 -1.88 13.80
CA GLU A 173 7.48 -2.77 14.22
C GLU A 173 7.23 -4.21 13.76
N ALA A 174 6.04 -4.75 14.02
CA ALA A 174 5.66 -6.11 13.61
C ALA A 174 5.77 -6.28 12.08
N ARG A 175 5.28 -5.31 11.31
CA ARG A 175 5.24 -5.37 9.84
C ARG A 175 6.62 -5.16 9.21
N SER A 176 7.47 -4.30 9.78
CA SER A 176 8.86 -4.14 9.33
C SER A 176 9.71 -5.37 9.63
N ALA A 177 9.48 -6.05 10.77
CA ALA A 177 10.09 -7.34 11.06
C ALA A 177 9.67 -8.39 10.03
N LYS A 178 8.36 -8.52 9.76
CA LYS A 178 7.81 -9.45 8.77
C LYS A 178 8.36 -9.20 7.36
N MET A 179 8.45 -7.94 6.95
CA MET A 179 9.02 -7.54 5.67
C MET A 179 10.47 -8.01 5.53
N ARG A 180 11.32 -7.76 6.53
CA ARG A 180 12.72 -8.25 6.52
C ARG A 180 12.78 -9.77 6.41
N SER A 181 11.99 -10.49 7.22
CA SER A 181 11.95 -11.95 7.19
C SER A 181 11.53 -12.50 5.82
N LYS A 182 10.48 -11.94 5.21
CA LYS A 182 9.95 -12.38 3.90
C LYS A 182 10.93 -12.14 2.75
N ILE A 183 11.77 -11.10 2.85
CA ILE A 183 12.80 -10.80 1.84
C ILE A 183 14.02 -11.70 2.01
N THR A 184 14.44 -12.00 3.25
CA THR A 184 15.62 -12.83 3.51
C THR A 184 15.38 -14.31 3.24
N GLN A 185 14.16 -14.81 3.50
CA GLN A 185 13.77 -16.19 3.24
C GLN A 185 12.65 -16.20 2.20
N PRO A 186 12.94 -15.93 0.91
CA PRO A 186 11.95 -16.09 -0.13
C PRO A 186 11.50 -17.56 -0.15
N GLU A 187 10.18 -17.78 -0.15
CA GLU A 187 9.60 -19.13 -0.20
C GLU A 187 10.26 -19.89 -1.38
N SER A 188 10.86 -21.05 -1.10
CA SER A 188 11.69 -21.84 -2.03
C SER A 188 10.92 -22.51 -3.18
N HIS A 189 9.70 -22.06 -3.45
CA HIS A 189 8.79 -22.66 -4.41
C HIS A 189 8.86 -21.96 -5.76
N GLY A 190 9.92 -22.26 -6.53
CA GLY A 190 9.93 -22.31 -8.01
C GLY A 190 9.49 -21.11 -8.87
N GLU A 191 8.95 -20.05 -8.29
CA GLU A 191 8.36 -18.93 -9.01
C GLU A 191 8.84 -17.65 -8.32
N GLY A 192 9.70 -16.89 -9.00
CA GLY A 192 10.45 -15.75 -8.46
C GLY A 192 9.61 -14.50 -8.11
N VAL A 193 8.39 -14.67 -7.58
CA VAL A 193 7.46 -13.58 -7.25
C VAL A 193 7.05 -13.66 -5.77
N THR A 194 7.56 -12.75 -4.95
CA THR A 194 7.10 -12.58 -3.57
C THR A 194 5.83 -11.73 -3.54
N SER A 195 4.75 -12.25 -2.97
CA SER A 195 3.52 -11.47 -2.79
C SER A 195 3.75 -10.38 -1.72
N LEU A 196 3.61 -9.11 -2.12
CA LEU A 196 3.61 -7.93 -1.26
C LEU A 196 2.19 -7.37 -1.04
N ARG A 197 1.18 -8.25 -1.12
CA ARG A 197 -0.22 -7.85 -0.89
C ARG A 197 -0.37 -7.35 0.55
N GLY A 198 -1.01 -6.19 0.69
CA GLY A 198 -1.29 -5.58 2.00
C GLY A 198 -0.16 -4.72 2.54
N VAL A 199 0.99 -4.62 1.86
CA VAL A 199 2.08 -3.70 2.23
C VAL A 199 1.67 -2.26 1.95
N GLY A 200 1.99 -1.35 2.87
CA GLY A 200 1.71 0.08 2.77
C GLY A 200 2.78 0.87 2.01
N ALA A 201 2.45 2.12 1.66
CA ALA A 201 3.31 3.02 0.91
C ALA A 201 4.60 3.36 1.65
N MET A 202 4.53 3.72 2.94
CA MET A 202 5.70 4.01 3.78
C MET A 202 6.63 2.81 3.87
N GLU A 203 6.06 1.62 4.10
CA GLU A 203 6.81 0.38 4.24
C GLU A 203 7.58 0.05 2.94
N LEU A 204 6.94 0.28 1.79
CA LEU A 204 7.61 0.16 0.49
C LEU A 204 8.68 1.24 0.30
N ALA A 205 8.41 2.50 0.63
CA ALA A 205 9.36 3.60 0.48
C ALA A 205 10.66 3.33 1.25
N GLU A 206 10.56 2.79 2.47
CA GLU A 206 11.71 2.46 3.31
C GLU A 206 12.48 1.22 2.84
N SER A 207 11.76 0.18 2.39
CA SER A 207 12.38 -1.11 2.05
C SER A 207 12.80 -1.27 0.59
N ARG A 208 12.25 -0.47 -0.33
CA ARG A 208 12.39 -0.66 -1.78
C ARG A 208 13.84 -0.74 -2.23
N GLY A 209 14.71 0.16 -1.76
CA GLY A 209 16.12 0.16 -2.14
C GLY A 209 16.81 -1.16 -1.81
N PHE A 210 16.53 -1.71 -0.62
CA PHE A 210 17.05 -3.00 -0.19
C PHE A 210 16.46 -4.16 -0.99
N VAL A 211 15.13 -4.20 -1.12
CA VAL A 211 14.40 -5.27 -1.85
C VAL A 211 14.87 -5.38 -3.30
N VAL A 212 14.93 -4.24 -4.00
CA VAL A 212 15.36 -4.20 -5.40
C VAL A 212 16.81 -4.63 -5.52
N GLY A 213 17.68 -4.22 -4.59
CA GLY A 213 19.08 -4.65 -4.56
C GLY A 213 19.24 -6.18 -4.40
N VAL A 214 18.48 -6.79 -3.48
CA VAL A 214 18.49 -8.25 -3.27
C VAL A 214 17.95 -8.96 -4.51
N ALA A 215 16.82 -8.50 -5.07
CA ALA A 215 16.21 -9.09 -6.25
C ALA A 215 17.12 -9.01 -7.49
N GLU A 216 17.83 -7.90 -7.67
CA GLU A 216 18.83 -7.74 -8.73
C GLU A 216 19.99 -8.73 -8.53
N GLY A 217 20.49 -8.86 -7.30
CA GLY A 217 21.55 -9.80 -6.95
C GLY A 217 21.16 -11.25 -7.24
N ILE A 218 19.97 -11.67 -6.81
CA ILE A 218 19.44 -13.02 -7.08
C ILE A 218 19.29 -13.24 -8.59
N ARG A 219 18.73 -12.26 -9.32
CA ARG A 219 18.58 -12.39 -10.77
C ARG A 219 19.91 -12.53 -11.49
N LYS A 220 20.92 -11.76 -11.08
CA LYS A 220 22.26 -11.83 -11.66
C LYS A 220 22.92 -13.18 -11.41
N ILE A 221 22.82 -13.71 -10.19
CA ILE A 221 23.34 -15.04 -9.84
C ILE A 221 22.60 -16.14 -10.62
N GLY A 222 21.27 -16.06 -10.67
CA GLY A 222 20.44 -17.03 -11.42
C GLY A 222 20.74 -17.04 -12.91
N ALA A 223 20.89 -15.86 -13.53
CA ALA A 223 21.27 -15.75 -14.93
C ALA A 223 22.66 -16.35 -15.20
N SER A 224 23.65 -16.07 -14.34
CA SER A 224 25.00 -16.64 -14.47
C SER A 224 25.02 -18.16 -14.26
N ALA A 225 24.20 -18.69 -13.35
CA ALA A 225 24.10 -20.13 -13.13
C ALA A 225 23.44 -20.85 -14.30
N GLU A 226 22.40 -20.24 -14.90
CA GLU A 226 21.72 -20.80 -16.07
C GLU A 226 22.61 -20.78 -17.32
N THR A 227 23.39 -19.72 -17.54
CA THR A 227 24.35 -19.69 -18.65
C THR A 227 25.42 -20.76 -18.51
N MET A 228 25.95 -20.99 -17.30
CA MET A 228 26.93 -22.07 -17.06
C MET A 228 26.33 -23.44 -17.38
N ARG A 229 25.10 -23.72 -16.91
CA ARG A 229 24.43 -25.00 -17.24
C ARG A 229 24.24 -25.20 -18.74
N ARG A 230 23.88 -24.13 -19.44
CA ARG A 230 23.70 -24.19 -20.89
C ARG A 230 25.01 -24.41 -21.63
N GLU A 231 26.10 -23.77 -21.20
CA GLU A 231 27.45 -24.00 -21.73
C GLU A 231 27.89 -25.45 -21.49
N GLU A 232 27.67 -25.99 -20.29
CA GLU A 232 27.95 -27.40 -19.96
C GLU A 232 27.12 -28.37 -20.82
N GLU A 233 25.83 -28.09 -21.07
CA GLU A 233 24.97 -28.90 -21.93
C GLU A 233 25.40 -28.84 -23.42
N GLU A 234 25.88 -27.68 -23.89
CA GLU A 234 26.40 -27.50 -25.26
C GLU A 234 27.75 -28.22 -25.45
N GLU A 235 28.65 -28.18 -24.45
CA GLU A 235 29.92 -28.93 -24.46
C GLU A 235 29.67 -30.45 -24.44
N HIS A 236 28.78 -30.94 -23.57
CA HIS A 236 28.47 -32.36 -23.47
C HIS A 236 27.75 -32.93 -24.70
N GLY A 237 27.01 -32.10 -25.43
CA GLY A 237 26.39 -32.47 -26.71
C GLY A 237 27.40 -32.56 -27.86
N GLN A 238 28.46 -31.74 -27.84
CA GLN A 238 29.52 -31.79 -28.85
C GLN A 238 30.42 -33.03 -28.72
N ASP A 239 30.74 -33.46 -27.50
CA ASP A 239 31.56 -34.66 -27.27
C ASP A 239 30.85 -35.97 -27.69
N MET A 240 29.52 -36.01 -27.71
CA MET A 240 28.74 -37.18 -28.15
C MET A 240 28.61 -37.30 -29.68
N ASP A 241 28.71 -36.19 -30.41
CA ASP A 241 28.68 -36.19 -31.88
C ASP A 241 30.05 -36.56 -32.47
N ASP A 242 31.17 -36.24 -31.80
CA ASP A 242 32.54 -36.53 -32.27
C ASP A 242 32.91 -38.03 -32.09
N ASP A 243 32.38 -38.71 -31.08
CA ASP A 243 32.61 -40.16 -30.84
C ASP A 243 31.77 -41.08 -31.76
N SER A 244 30.78 -40.54 -32.49
CA SER A 244 29.94 -41.32 -33.42
C SER A 244 30.50 -41.40 -34.85
N ASP A 245 31.49 -40.59 -35.20
CA ASP A 245 32.05 -40.51 -36.56
C ASP A 245 33.28 -41.42 -36.78
N ASP A 246 33.83 -42.03 -35.72
CA ASP A 246 35.04 -42.88 -35.80
C ASP A 246 34.78 -44.39 -36.05
N ASP A 247 33.52 -44.86 -36.15
CA ASP A 247 33.18 -46.29 -36.42
C ASP A 247 32.42 -46.54 -37.75
N MET A 248 32.51 -45.63 -38.73
CA MET A 248 31.90 -45.83 -40.06
C MET A 248 32.89 -45.64 -41.22
N GLY A 249 34.07 -46.26 -41.13
CA GLY A 249 35.12 -46.12 -42.15
C GLY A 249 36.03 -47.33 -42.37
N LEU A 250 35.46 -48.41 -42.96
CA LEU A 250 36.07 -49.51 -43.76
C LEU A 250 37.18 -50.40 -43.15
#